data_AF-A0A2X2IAW1-F1
#
_entry.id   AF-A0A2X2IAW1-F1
#
_cell.length_a   1.000
_cell.length_b   1.000
_cell.length_c   1.000
_cell.angle_alpha   90.00
_cell.angle_beta   90.00
_cell.angle_gamma   90.00
#
_symmetry.space_group_name_H-M   'P 1'
#
loop_
_entity.id
_entity.type
_entity.pdbx_description
1 polymer ?
#
loop_
_entity_poly.entity_id
_entity_poly.type
_entity_poly.pdbx_seq_one_letter_code
_entity_poly.pdbx_strand_id
1 'polypeptide(L)'
;MFKSKEMLLINLHERDDLAPYERMLFDTWGNHIQTLCLLPLMSGDTMLGVLKLAQCEEKVFTTTNLNLLRQIAERVAIAVDNALAYQEIHRLKERLVDENLALTEQLNNVDSEFGEIIGRSEAMYSVLKQVEMVAQSDSTVLILGETGTGKELIARAIHNQWA
;
A
#
# COMPACT_ATOMS: atom_id res chain seq x y z
N MET A 1 -18.45 20.53 8.93
CA MET A 1 -17.78 19.82 7.81
C MET A 1 -18.55 20.15 6.54
N PHE A 2 -17.88 20.66 5.52
CA PHE A 2 -18.50 20.99 4.22
C PHE A 2 -19.02 19.71 3.56
N LYS A 3 -20.30 19.68 3.18
CA LYS A 3 -20.97 18.51 2.56
C LYS A 3 -21.57 18.82 1.19
N SER A 4 -21.38 20.04 0.69
CA SER A 4 -21.92 20.45 -0.61
C SER A 4 -21.04 19.91 -1.75
N LYS A 5 -21.65 19.43 -2.83
CA LYS A 5 -20.94 19.14 -4.08
C LYS A 5 -20.73 20.40 -4.93
N GLU A 6 -21.30 21.52 -4.50
CA GLU A 6 -21.20 22.81 -5.18
C GLU A 6 -20.20 23.71 -4.47
N MET A 7 -19.57 24.57 -5.26
CA MET A 7 -18.72 25.64 -4.75
C MET A 7 -19.52 26.58 -3.85
N LEU A 8 -18.97 26.93 -2.68
CA LEU A 8 -19.57 27.94 -1.79
C LEU A 8 -18.64 29.14 -1.64
N LEU A 9 -19.23 30.32 -1.57
CA LEU A 9 -18.57 31.56 -1.23
C LEU A 9 -19.15 32.07 0.08
N ILE A 10 -18.31 32.20 1.10
CA ILE A 10 -18.68 32.56 2.46
C ILE A 10 -17.91 33.81 2.85
N ASN A 11 -18.59 34.83 3.34
CA ASN A 11 -17.93 35.96 3.97
C ASN A 11 -17.78 35.63 5.46
N LEU A 12 -16.55 35.63 5.93
CA LEU A 12 -16.23 35.40 7.34
C LEU A 12 -16.29 36.74 8.08
N HIS A 13 -17.12 36.80 9.10
CA HIS A 13 -17.16 37.89 10.06
C HIS A 13 -16.66 37.43 11.42
N GLU A 14 -16.11 38.37 12.21
CA GLU A 14 -15.56 38.12 13.55
C GLU A 14 -16.58 37.50 14.53
N ARG A 15 -17.87 37.64 14.24
CA ARG A 15 -18.98 37.11 15.05
C ARG A 15 -19.51 35.75 14.59
N ASP A 16 -18.97 35.19 13.51
CA ASP A 16 -19.37 33.85 13.07
C ASP A 16 -18.81 32.79 14.01
N ASP A 17 -19.55 31.71 14.21
CA ASP A 17 -19.10 30.57 15.02
C ASP A 17 -18.09 29.75 14.21
N LEU A 18 -16.83 30.21 14.21
CA LEU A 18 -15.73 29.69 13.40
C LEU A 18 -15.09 28.46 14.04
N ALA A 19 -14.74 27.46 13.22
CA ALA A 19 -13.92 26.35 13.69
C ALA A 19 -12.54 26.84 14.17
N PRO A 20 -11.86 26.15 15.11
CA PRO A 20 -10.59 26.61 15.68
C PRO A 20 -9.51 26.95 14.64
N TYR A 21 -9.45 26.22 13.52
CA TYR A 21 -8.49 26.50 12.43
C TYR A 21 -8.83 27.77 11.64
N GLU A 22 -10.12 28.13 11.54
CA GLU A 22 -10.59 29.34 10.83
C GLU A 22 -10.27 30.58 11.65
N ARG A 23 -10.40 30.48 12.98
CA ARG A 23 -10.02 31.52 13.92
C ARG A 23 -8.52 31.83 13.86
N MET A 24 -7.67 30.81 13.78
CA MET A 24 -6.22 30.99 13.62
C MET A 24 -5.87 31.75 12.33
N LEU A 25 -6.54 31.44 11.22
CA LEU A 25 -6.36 32.16 9.95
C LEU A 25 -6.84 33.61 10.05
N PHE A 26 -7.98 33.83 10.71
CA PHE A 26 -8.54 35.17 10.95
C PHE A 26 -7.58 36.06 11.76
N ASP A 27 -7.04 35.55 12.86
CA ASP A 27 -6.09 36.24 13.73
C ASP A 27 -4.77 36.55 12.99
N THR A 28 -4.28 35.62 12.16
CA THR A 28 -3.03 35.78 11.39
C THR A 28 -3.11 36.91 10.36
N TRP A 29 -4.29 37.17 9.80
CA TRP A 29 -4.52 38.22 8.79
C TRP A 29 -5.06 39.54 9.38
N GLY A 30 -4.96 39.72 10.70
CA GLY A 30 -5.21 41.01 11.36
C GLY A 30 -6.67 41.44 11.36
N ASN A 31 -7.61 40.50 11.48
CA ASN A 31 -9.06 40.74 11.62
C ASN A 31 -9.73 41.48 10.44
N HIS A 32 -9.16 41.43 9.24
CA HIS A 32 -9.82 41.95 8.04
C HIS A 32 -10.90 40.99 7.55
N ILE A 33 -11.98 41.54 6.97
CA ILE A 33 -13.07 40.75 6.39
C ILE A 33 -12.49 39.82 5.33
N GLN A 34 -12.74 38.51 5.48
CA GLN A 34 -12.25 37.50 4.54
C GLN A 34 -13.41 36.92 3.75
N THR A 35 -13.32 36.97 2.43
CA THR A 35 -14.14 36.12 1.59
C THR A 35 -13.44 34.78 1.42
N LEU A 36 -14.12 33.70 1.80
CA LEU A 36 -13.67 32.33 1.65
C LEU A 36 -14.39 31.67 0.48
N CYS A 37 -13.60 31.16 -0.46
CA CYS A 37 -14.05 30.34 -1.57
C CYS A 37 -13.72 28.87 -1.26
N LEU A 38 -14.76 28.05 -1.19
CA LEU A 38 -14.70 26.62 -0.92
C LEU A 38 -15.01 25.85 -2.20
N LEU A 39 -14.02 25.13 -2.71
CA LEU A 39 -14.10 24.35 -3.94
C LEU A 39 -14.00 22.86 -3.59
N PRO A 40 -15.06 22.07 -3.77
CA PRO A 40 -14.96 20.63 -3.58
C PRO A 40 -14.04 20.02 -4.65
N LEU A 41 -13.12 19.17 -4.21
CA LEU A 41 -12.29 18.35 -5.09
C LEU A 41 -13.02 17.03 -5.35
N MET A 42 -13.73 16.97 -6.47
CA MET A 42 -14.55 15.82 -6.85
C MET A 42 -13.83 14.97 -7.90
N SER A 43 -13.72 13.66 -7.65
CA SER A 43 -13.41 12.68 -8.69
C SER A 43 -14.64 11.78 -8.88
N GLY A 44 -15.34 11.95 -10.01
CA GLY A 44 -16.66 11.36 -10.21
C GLY A 44 -17.63 11.80 -9.12
N ASP A 45 -18.19 10.82 -8.40
CA ASP A 45 -19.13 11.06 -7.28
C ASP A 45 -18.46 11.18 -5.91
N THR A 46 -17.15 10.94 -5.84
CA THR A 46 -16.37 10.92 -4.60
C THR A 46 -15.79 12.30 -4.33
N MET A 47 -16.06 12.84 -3.14
CA MET A 47 -15.39 14.04 -2.65
C MET A 47 -14.07 13.65 -2.00
N LEU A 48 -12.94 14.00 -2.63
CA LEU A 48 -11.60 13.76 -2.10
C LEU A 48 -11.24 14.76 -1.00
N GLY A 49 -11.81 15.96 -1.07
CA GLY A 49 -11.57 17.02 -0.11
C GLY A 49 -12.15 18.36 -0.56
N VAL A 50 -11.68 19.43 0.08
CA VAL A 50 -12.11 20.81 -0.22
C VAL A 50 -10.87 21.69 -0.32
N LEU A 51 -10.70 22.34 -1.47
CA LEU A 51 -9.74 23.42 -1.64
C LEU A 51 -10.34 24.72 -1.10
N LYS A 52 -9.63 25.35 -0.17
CA LYS A 52 -10.06 26.60 0.48
C LYS A 52 -9.17 27.75 0.03
N LEU A 53 -9.78 28.84 -0.43
CA LEU A 53 -9.09 30.06 -0.85
C LEU A 53 -9.67 31.24 -0.07
N ALA A 54 -8.84 31.92 0.72
CA ALA A 54 -9.24 33.08 1.50
C ALA A 54 -8.65 34.36 0.90
N GLN A 55 -9.43 35.43 0.82
CA GLN A 55 -9.01 36.73 0.31
C GLN A 55 -9.58 37.86 1.17
N CYS A 56 -8.75 38.86 1.51
CA CYS A 56 -9.13 40.00 2.37
C CYS A 56 -9.62 41.24 1.59
N GLU A 57 -9.62 41.19 0.25
CA GLU A 57 -10.04 42.29 -0.61
C GLU A 57 -11.46 42.08 -1.14
N GLU A 58 -12.27 43.15 -1.12
CA GLU A 58 -13.58 43.13 -1.77
C GLU A 58 -13.45 42.98 -3.30
N LYS A 59 -14.32 42.15 -3.90
CA LYS A 59 -14.52 41.94 -5.36
C LYS A 59 -13.52 41.07 -6.13
N VAL A 60 -12.64 40.31 -5.49
CA VAL A 60 -11.71 39.40 -6.21
C VAL A 60 -12.41 38.20 -6.84
N PHE A 61 -13.48 37.70 -6.21
CA PHE A 61 -14.27 36.57 -6.70
C PHE A 61 -15.33 36.99 -7.71
N THR A 62 -14.88 37.44 -8.88
CA THR A 62 -15.76 37.66 -10.05
C THR A 62 -16.21 36.32 -10.65
N THR A 63 -17.36 36.29 -11.32
CA THR A 63 -17.89 35.08 -11.97
C THR A 63 -16.87 34.41 -12.91
N THR A 64 -16.07 35.21 -13.61
CA THR A 64 -14.99 34.71 -14.48
C THR A 64 -13.90 33.98 -13.69
N ASN A 65 -13.44 34.58 -12.58
CA ASN A 65 -12.44 33.95 -11.70
C ASN A 65 -12.99 32.68 -11.05
N LEU A 66 -14.27 32.66 -10.64
CA LEU A 66 -14.89 31.47 -10.06
C LEU A 66 -14.98 30.32 -11.06
N ASN A 67 -15.30 30.61 -12.32
CA ASN A 67 -15.31 29.61 -13.39
C ASN A 67 -13.92 29.02 -13.65
N LEU A 68 -12.87 29.83 -13.59
CA LEU A 68 -11.49 29.36 -13.73
C LEU A 68 -11.09 28.49 -12.52
N LEU A 69 -11.38 28.95 -11.30
CA LEU A 69 -11.08 28.22 -10.08
C LEU A 69 -11.78 26.87 -10.02
N ARG A 70 -13.02 26.78 -10.50
CA ARG A 70 -13.74 25.50 -10.63
C ARG A 70 -13.01 24.54 -11.57
N GLN A 71 -12.61 24.99 -12.75
CA GLN A 71 -11.88 24.16 -13.71
C GLN A 71 -10.51 23.70 -13.17
N ILE A 72 -9.84 24.56 -12.41
CA ILE A 72 -8.60 24.20 -11.72
C ILE A 72 -8.89 23.13 -10.65
N ALA A 73 -9.90 23.34 -9.82
CA ALA A 73 -10.29 22.38 -8.77
C ALA A 73 -10.64 21.01 -9.35
N GLU A 74 -11.38 20.95 -10.46
CA GLU A 74 -11.69 19.71 -11.18
C GLU A 74 -10.42 18.98 -11.63
N ARG A 75 -9.46 19.70 -12.25
CA ARG A 75 -8.18 19.12 -12.68
C ARG A 75 -7.32 18.66 -11.50
N VAL A 76 -7.29 19.45 -10.42
CA VAL A 76 -6.57 19.10 -9.20
C VAL A 76 -7.17 17.85 -8.57
N ALA A 77 -8.50 17.73 -8.54
CA ALA A 77 -9.17 16.54 -8.01
C ALA A 77 -8.76 15.27 -8.77
N ILE A 78 -8.77 15.31 -10.10
CA ILE A 78 -8.32 14.19 -10.94
C ILE A 78 -6.85 13.85 -10.68
N ALA A 79 -5.98 14.86 -10.60
CA ALA A 79 -4.56 14.65 -10.33
C ALA A 79 -4.31 14.03 -8.95
N VAL A 80 -5.03 14.48 -7.91
CA VAL A 80 -4.96 13.93 -6.56
C VAL A 80 -5.47 12.49 -6.53
N ASP A 81 -6.61 12.21 -7.19
CA ASP A 81 -7.15 10.84 -7.28
C ASP A 81 -6.14 9.88 -7.91
N ASN A 82 -5.55 10.30 -9.04
CA ASN A 82 -4.52 9.53 -9.74
C ASN A 82 -3.31 9.30 -8.83
N ALA A 83 -2.82 10.33 -8.14
CA ALA A 83 -1.68 10.19 -7.24
C ALA A 83 -1.94 9.19 -6.11
N LEU A 84 -3.13 9.24 -5.51
CA LEU A 84 -3.54 8.30 -4.46
C LEU A 84 -3.67 6.86 -5.00
N ALA A 85 -4.24 6.69 -6.18
CA ALA A 85 -4.33 5.38 -6.85
C ALA A 85 -2.93 4.82 -7.16
N TYR A 86 -2.02 5.64 -7.68
CA TYR A 86 -0.64 5.23 -7.94
C TYR A 86 0.10 4.83 -6.67
N GLN A 87 -0.07 5.57 -5.58
CA GLN A 87 0.52 5.23 -4.28
C GLN A 87 0.02 3.86 -3.78
N GLU A 88 -1.28 3.60 -3.90
CA GLU A 88 -1.85 2.32 -3.46
C GLU A 88 -1.36 1.14 -4.31
N ILE A 89 -1.31 1.31 -5.64
CA ILE A 89 -0.73 0.31 -6.54
C ILE A 89 0.72 0.02 -6.16
N HIS A 90 1.52 1.06 -5.89
CA HIS A 90 2.92 0.89 -5.51
C HIS A 90 3.06 0.10 -4.21
N ARG A 91 2.30 0.47 -3.18
CA ARG A 91 2.29 -0.20 -1.87
C ARG A 91 1.89 -1.68 -1.99
N LEU A 92 0.87 -1.99 -2.78
CA LEU A 92 0.42 -3.36 -3.00
C LEU A 92 1.47 -4.17 -3.77
N LYS A 93 2.13 -3.55 -4.74
CA LYS A 93 3.23 -4.20 -5.48
C LYS A 93 4.40 -4.53 -4.56
N GLU A 94 4.83 -3.60 -3.72
CA GLU A 94 5.91 -3.84 -2.75
C GLU A 94 5.57 -5.01 -1.83
N ARG A 95 4.36 -5.02 -1.27
CA ARG A 95 3.89 -6.13 -0.43
C ARG A 95 3.91 -7.48 -1.16
N LEU A 96 3.47 -7.52 -2.43
CA LEU A 96 3.50 -8.74 -3.22
C LEU A 96 4.93 -9.22 -3.48
N VAL A 97 5.88 -8.30 -3.71
CA VAL A 97 7.29 -8.64 -3.89
C VAL A 97 7.85 -9.23 -2.59
N ASP A 98 7.56 -8.62 -1.44
CA ASP A 98 8.02 -9.12 -0.14
C ASP A 98 7.44 -10.49 0.18
N GLU A 99 6.14 -10.70 -0.04
CA GLU A 99 5.49 -12.00 0.13
C GLU A 99 6.08 -13.06 -0.81
N ASN A 100 6.34 -12.69 -2.07
CA ASN A 100 6.93 -13.61 -3.04
C ASN A 100 8.37 -13.98 -2.65
N LEU A 101 9.17 -13.02 -2.18
CA LEU A 101 10.51 -13.26 -1.68
C LEU A 101 10.48 -14.19 -0.46
N ALA A 102 9.64 -13.91 0.52
CA ALA A 102 9.51 -14.73 1.72
C ALA A 102 9.08 -16.17 1.40
N LEU A 103 8.12 -16.36 0.48
CA LEU A 103 7.70 -17.69 0.02
C LEU A 103 8.82 -18.39 -0.77
N THR A 104 9.55 -17.66 -1.60
CA THR A 104 10.68 -18.21 -2.37
C THR A 104 11.83 -18.61 -1.46
N GLU A 105 12.12 -17.86 -0.41
CA GLU A 105 13.10 -18.22 0.62
C GLU A 105 12.66 -19.47 1.39
N GLN A 106 11.38 -19.58 1.77
CA GLN A 106 10.86 -20.81 2.40
C GLN A 106 11.02 -22.04 1.49
N LEU A 107 10.77 -21.90 0.18
CA LEU A 107 10.95 -22.98 -0.78
C LEU A 107 12.44 -23.32 -0.99
N ASN A 108 13.29 -22.32 -1.11
CA ASN A 108 14.73 -22.50 -1.40
C ASN A 108 15.52 -23.00 -0.17
N ASN A 109 15.10 -22.66 1.05
CA ASN A 109 15.74 -23.18 2.26
C ASN A 109 15.61 -24.71 2.34
N VAL A 110 14.48 -25.29 1.89
CA VAL A 110 14.30 -26.74 1.77
C VAL A 110 15.21 -27.35 0.70
N ASP A 111 15.38 -26.67 -0.44
CA ASP A 111 16.29 -27.11 -1.52
C ASP A 111 17.77 -27.08 -1.05
N SER A 112 18.12 -26.22 -0.07
CA SER A 112 19.50 -26.03 0.40
C SER A 112 20.02 -27.11 1.38
N GLU A 113 19.15 -27.74 2.17
CA GLU A 113 19.56 -28.74 3.18
C GLU A 113 19.96 -30.08 2.57
N PHE A 114 19.53 -30.33 1.32
CA PHE A 114 19.71 -31.60 0.63
C PHE A 114 20.41 -31.49 -0.73
N GLY A 115 20.86 -30.28 -1.11
CA GLY A 115 21.81 -29.99 -2.18
C GLY A 115 21.42 -30.47 -3.58
N GLU A 116 21.61 -31.76 -3.86
CA GLU A 116 21.39 -32.40 -5.17
C GLU A 116 19.93 -32.86 -5.38
N ILE A 117 19.09 -32.84 -4.34
CA ILE A 117 17.69 -33.28 -4.42
C ILE A 117 16.78 -32.11 -4.76
N ILE A 118 16.17 -32.14 -5.95
CA ILE A 118 15.14 -31.16 -6.36
C ILE A 118 13.76 -31.82 -6.21
N GLY A 119 12.93 -31.33 -5.30
CA GLY A 119 11.57 -31.85 -5.17
C GLY A 119 10.65 -30.99 -4.30
N ARG A 120 9.56 -30.51 -4.91
CA ARG A 120 8.61 -29.54 -4.32
C ARG A 120 7.24 -30.13 -3.99
N SER A 121 7.10 -31.46 -4.04
CA SER A 121 5.84 -32.14 -3.73
C SER A 121 5.73 -32.48 -2.24
N GLU A 122 4.51 -32.53 -1.72
CA GLU A 122 4.23 -32.93 -0.33
C GLU A 122 4.79 -34.32 0.01
N ALA A 123 4.75 -35.23 -0.96
CA ALA A 123 5.34 -36.56 -0.84
C ALA A 123 6.87 -36.49 -0.66
N MET A 124 7.56 -35.63 -1.43
CA MET A 124 9.01 -35.48 -1.29
C MET A 124 9.38 -34.80 0.04
N TYR A 125 8.60 -33.82 0.48
CA TYR A 125 8.79 -33.18 1.79
C TYR A 125 8.71 -34.21 2.93
N SER A 126 7.76 -35.14 2.85
CA SER A 126 7.61 -36.23 3.82
C SER A 126 8.83 -37.17 3.85
N VAL A 127 9.41 -37.47 2.69
CA VAL A 127 10.63 -38.28 2.58
C VAL A 127 11.84 -37.54 3.15
N LEU A 128 12.03 -36.27 2.81
CA LEU A 128 13.14 -35.45 3.33
C LEU A 128 13.08 -35.27 4.84
N LYS A 129 11.88 -35.11 5.41
CA LYS A 129 11.70 -35.09 6.87
C LYS A 129 12.09 -36.41 7.54
N GLN A 130 11.83 -37.55 6.88
CA GLN A 130 12.30 -38.85 7.39
C GLN A 130 13.82 -38.96 7.34
N VAL A 131 14.44 -38.45 6.27
CA VAL A 131 15.90 -38.38 6.13
C VAL A 131 16.52 -37.60 7.30
N GLU A 132 15.99 -36.40 7.61
CA GLU A 132 16.49 -35.57 8.71
C GLU A 132 16.40 -36.30 10.07
N MET A 133 15.27 -36.98 10.33
CA MET A 133 15.08 -37.75 11.56
C MET A 133 16.04 -38.93 11.69
N VAL A 134 16.31 -39.67 10.62
CA VAL A 134 17.17 -40.86 10.67
C VAL A 134 18.66 -40.51 10.63
N ALA A 135 19.04 -39.41 9.97
CA ALA A 135 20.43 -38.96 9.86
C ALA A 135 21.07 -38.62 11.22
N GLN A 136 20.26 -38.17 12.19
CA GLN A 136 20.72 -37.87 13.55
C GLN A 136 20.77 -39.11 14.48
N SER A 137 20.55 -40.31 13.93
CA SER A 137 20.45 -41.55 14.72
C SER A 137 21.40 -42.63 14.20
N ASP A 138 21.84 -43.53 15.09
CA ASP A 138 22.67 -44.70 14.72
C ASP A 138 21.84 -45.86 14.12
N SER A 139 20.64 -45.58 13.58
CA SER A 139 19.73 -46.59 13.07
C SER A 139 20.16 -47.08 11.68
N THR A 140 20.02 -48.39 11.43
CA THR A 140 20.18 -48.92 10.07
C THR A 140 18.94 -48.61 9.22
N VAL A 141 19.13 -47.96 8.06
CA VAL A 141 18.05 -47.53 7.16
C VAL A 141 18.04 -48.37 5.88
N LEU A 142 16.85 -48.77 5.42
CA LEU A 142 16.64 -49.44 4.13
C LEU A 142 15.84 -48.52 3.19
N ILE A 143 16.39 -48.25 2.01
CA ILE A 143 15.74 -47.40 1.00
C ILE A 143 15.19 -48.28 -0.12
N LEU A 144 13.87 -48.18 -0.37
CA LEU A 144 13.16 -48.99 -1.36
C LEU A 144 12.60 -48.11 -2.50
N GLY A 145 12.43 -48.70 -3.68
CA GLY A 145 11.92 -48.00 -4.86
C GLY A 145 12.40 -48.63 -6.17
N GLU A 146 11.71 -48.33 -7.27
CA GLU A 146 12.02 -48.84 -8.61
C GLU A 146 13.37 -48.30 -9.14
N THR A 147 13.93 -48.95 -10.15
CA THR A 147 15.19 -48.51 -10.78
C THR A 147 15.02 -47.11 -11.38
N GLY A 148 15.96 -46.20 -11.09
CA GLY A 148 15.94 -44.83 -11.61
C GLY A 148 15.15 -43.81 -10.77
N THR A 149 14.61 -44.19 -9.61
CA THR A 149 13.87 -43.29 -8.71
C THR A 149 14.74 -42.40 -7.80
N GLY A 150 16.07 -42.44 -7.97
CA GLY A 150 16.99 -41.57 -7.23
C GLY A 150 17.25 -41.98 -5.77
N LYS A 151 17.11 -43.27 -5.44
CA LYS A 151 17.41 -43.82 -4.09
C LYS A 151 18.83 -43.50 -3.63
N GLU A 152 19.77 -43.41 -4.57
CA GLU A 152 21.17 -43.06 -4.34
C GLU A 152 21.31 -41.62 -3.81
N LEU A 153 20.48 -40.68 -4.27
CA LEU A 153 20.46 -39.30 -3.78
C LEU A 153 19.97 -39.24 -2.33
N ILE A 154 18.92 -40.00 -2.00
CA ILE A 154 18.41 -40.13 -0.62
C ILE A 154 19.46 -40.74 0.31
N ALA A 155 20.14 -41.79 -0.11
CA ALA A 155 21.21 -42.40 0.67
C ALA A 155 22.35 -41.41 0.97
N ARG A 156 22.73 -40.62 -0.03
CA ARG A 156 23.78 -39.60 0.10
C ARG A 156 23.35 -38.44 0.99
N ALA A 157 22.08 -38.02 0.91
CA ALA A 157 21.50 -37.01 1.79
C ALA A 157 21.53 -37.42 3.27
N ILE A 158 21.15 -38.66 3.60
CA ILE A 158 21.27 -39.20 4.97
C ILE A 158 22.72 -39.12 5.43
N HIS A 159 23.67 -39.50 4.58
CA HIS A 159 25.08 -39.54 4.95
C HIS A 159 25.69 -38.15 5.17
N ASN A 160 25.33 -37.17 4.34
CA ASN A 160 25.88 -35.80 4.44
C ASN A 160 25.37 -35.04 5.68
N GLN A 161 24.20 -35.41 6.22
CA GLN A 161 23.64 -34.80 7.43
C GLN A 161 24.13 -35.46 8.73
N TRP A 162 24.91 -36.54 8.66
CA TRP A 162 25.48 -37.26 9.80
C TRP A 162 26.74 -36.57 10.39
N ALA A 163 26.86 -35.25 10.28
CA ALA A 163 28.04 -34.50 10.72
C ALA A 163 27.94 -34.06 12.19
#